data_AF-A0A2D4PDW2-F1
#
_entry.id   AF-A0A2D4PDW2-F1
#
_cell.length_a   1.000
_cell.length_b   1.000
_cell.length_c   1.000
_cell.angle_alpha   90.00
_cell.angle_beta   90.00
_cell.angle_gamma   90.00
#
_symmetry.space_group_name_H-M   'P 1'
#
loop_
_entity.id
_entity.type
_entity.pdbx_description
1 polymer ?
#
loop_
_entity_poly.entity_id
_entity_poly.type
_entity_poly.pdbx_seq_one_letter_code
_entity_poly.pdbx_strand_id
1 'polypeptide(L)'
;NEKQEEFYKKLHNKIIELEYHNICLIGDFNGIVDVNLDYTTQKTNRQNRRTLLKSFFKMVEELSIQDVWRKRNTRNRQYTFYSNRHLSWSRIDMICMSTDLISNVKEVNIEASTWVDHNPIQIEWQGQRKRSRWTLNNTILKEKEFLQKNGKGTGFLF
;
A
#
# COMPACT_ATOMS: atom_id res chain seq x y z
N ASN A 1 20.13 3.03 -4.39
CA ASN A 1 19.00 3.98 -4.30
C ASN A 1 18.26 4.09 -5.64
N GLU A 2 18.98 4.29 -6.74
CA GLU A 2 18.44 4.44 -8.10
C GLU A 2 17.44 3.34 -8.52
N LYS A 3 17.77 2.05 -8.32
CA LYS A 3 16.86 0.94 -8.67
C LYS A 3 15.50 1.01 -7.97
N GLN A 4 15.45 1.47 -6.71
CA GLN A 4 14.20 1.61 -5.97
C GLN A 4 13.43 2.86 -6.41
N GLU A 5 14.16 3.93 -6.76
CA GLU A 5 13.53 5.11 -7.35
C GLU A 5 12.86 4.76 -8.69
N GLU A 6 13.56 4.02 -9.55
CA GLU A 6 13.05 3.51 -10.82
C GLU A 6 11.84 2.58 -10.60
N PHE A 7 11.89 1.71 -9.58
CA PHE A 7 10.76 0.87 -9.21
C PHE A 7 9.51 1.68 -8.90
N TYR A 8 9.60 2.70 -8.03
CA TYR A 8 8.43 3.53 -7.68
C TYR A 8 7.92 4.34 -8.87
N LYS A 9 8.80 4.82 -9.76
CA LYS A 9 8.38 5.49 -11.00
C LYS A 9 7.60 4.53 -11.93
N LYS A 10 8.10 3.30 -12.12
CA LYS A 10 7.42 2.28 -12.92
C LYS A 10 6.09 1.86 -12.30
N LEU A 11 6.05 1.67 -10.98
CA LEU A 11 4.83 1.37 -10.24
C LEU A 11 3.78 2.48 -10.43
N HIS A 12 4.20 3.74 -10.27
CA HIS A 12 3.32 4.89 -10.47
C HIS A 12 2.71 4.92 -11.88
N ASN A 13 3.55 4.80 -12.91
CA ASN A 13 3.08 4.75 -14.30
C ASN A 13 2.10 3.60 -14.53
N LYS A 14 2.39 2.42 -13.96
CA LYS A 14 1.51 1.25 -14.08
C LYS A 14 0.16 1.48 -13.43
N ILE A 15 0.11 2.14 -12.28
CA ILE A 15 -1.14 2.47 -11.61
C ILE A 15 -1.96 3.46 -12.43
N ILE A 16 -1.31 4.48 -13.01
CA ILE A 16 -1.96 5.45 -13.91
C ILE A 16 -2.55 4.73 -15.13
N GLU A 17 -1.77 3.88 -15.80
CA GLU A 17 -2.21 3.10 -16.96
C GLU A 17 -3.44 2.22 -16.69
N LEU A 18 -3.56 1.69 -15.47
CA LEU A 18 -4.69 0.85 -15.08
C LEU A 18 -5.96 1.67 -14.82
N GLU A 19 -5.81 2.97 -14.54
CA GLU A 19 -6.92 3.90 -14.29
C GLU A 19 -7.95 3.35 -13.27
N TYR A 20 -7.46 2.67 -12.23
CA TYR A 20 -8.29 2.18 -11.14
C TYR A 20 -8.51 3.29 -10.12
N HIS A 21 -9.77 3.51 -9.76
CA HIS A 21 -10.16 4.51 -8.76
C HIS A 21 -9.82 4.07 -7.32
N ASN A 22 -9.98 2.78 -7.04
CA ASN A 22 -9.75 2.19 -5.73
C ASN A 22 -8.44 1.41 -5.75
N ILE A 23 -7.44 1.89 -5.01
CA ILE A 23 -6.09 1.33 -4.99
C ILE A 23 -5.75 0.87 -3.58
N CYS A 24 -5.21 -0.34 -3.47
CA CYS A 24 -4.65 -0.89 -2.23
C CYS A 24 -3.28 -1.51 -2.54
N LEU A 25 -2.25 -0.95 -1.92
CA LEU A 25 -0.87 -1.43 -1.98
C LEU A 25 -0.53 -2.05 -0.63
N ILE A 26 -0.14 -3.32 -0.62
CA ILE A 26 0.22 -4.06 0.60
C ILE A 26 1.55 -4.77 0.34
N GLY A 27 2.46 -4.69 1.30
CA GLY A 27 3.68 -5.49 1.28
C GLY A 27 4.81 -4.89 2.09
N ASP A 28 6.00 -5.46 1.89
CA ASP A 28 7.27 -4.98 2.45
C ASP A 28 7.89 -3.93 1.51
N PHE A 29 7.94 -2.68 1.98
CA PHE A 29 8.51 -1.57 1.23
C PHE A 29 10.01 -1.39 1.48
N ASN A 30 10.59 -2.18 2.39
CA ASN A 30 12.00 -2.14 2.77
C ASN A 30 12.49 -0.72 3.14
N GLY A 31 11.61 0.08 3.74
CA GLY A 31 11.92 1.44 4.14
C GLY A 31 10.91 2.00 5.12
N ILE A 32 11.40 2.81 6.06
CA ILE A 32 10.59 3.47 7.08
C ILE A 32 10.10 4.85 6.61
N VAL A 33 8.95 5.29 7.14
CA VAL A 33 8.41 6.64 6.85
C VAL A 33 9.02 7.66 7.81
N ASP A 34 8.91 7.41 9.12
CA ASP A 34 9.40 8.31 10.17
C ASP A 34 10.42 7.63 11.08
N VAL A 35 11.63 8.20 11.20
CA VAL A 35 12.73 7.60 11.97
C VAL A 35 12.44 7.51 13.48
N ASN A 36 11.63 8.41 14.03
CA ASN A 36 11.32 8.44 15.46
C ASN A 36 10.17 7.49 15.80
N LEU A 37 9.20 7.37 14.90
CA LEU A 37 7.99 6.55 15.13
C LEU A 37 8.13 5.12 14.62
N ASP A 38 8.78 4.93 13.46
CA ASP A 38 8.84 3.64 12.75
C ASP A 38 10.14 2.87 13.02
N TYR A 39 11.02 3.38 13.89
CA TYR A 39 12.29 2.74 14.16
C TYR A 39 12.73 2.84 15.62
N THR A 40 13.35 1.78 16.13
CA THR A 40 14.04 1.79 17.42
C THR A 40 15.19 0.79 17.43
N THR A 41 16.22 1.06 18.23
CA THR A 41 17.39 0.20 18.38
C THR A 41 17.95 0.31 19.78
N GLN A 42 18.58 -0.77 20.22
CA GLN A 42 19.32 -0.83 21.48
C GLN A 42 20.76 -0.31 21.33
N LYS A 43 21.25 -0.13 20.09
CA LYS A 43 22.61 0.38 19.83
C LYS A 43 22.64 1.90 19.99
N THR A 44 23.66 2.41 20.68
CA THR A 44 23.92 3.84 20.87
C THR A 44 24.17 4.57 19.55
N ASN A 45 24.85 3.90 18.62
CA ASN A 45 25.02 4.39 17.25
C ASN A 45 23.82 4.00 16.40
N ARG A 46 22.94 4.97 16.12
CA ARG A 46 21.89 4.85 15.11
C ARG A 46 22.55 4.70 13.74
N GLN A 47 22.71 3.46 13.28
CA GLN A 47 23.11 3.20 11.90
C GLN A 47 22.07 3.81 10.95
N ASN A 48 22.54 4.28 9.78
CA ASN A 48 21.68 4.80 8.72
C ASN A 48 20.60 3.76 8.38
N ARG A 49 19.33 4.12 8.64
CA ARG A 49 18.18 3.32 8.22
C ARG A 49 17.64 3.85 6.92
N ARG A 50 17.15 2.92 6.11
CA ARG A 50 16.60 3.24 4.81
C ARG A 50 15.23 3.87 5.02
N THR A 51 15.15 5.17 4.80
CA THR A 51 13.89 5.88 4.68
C THR A 51 13.33 5.69 3.27
N LEU A 52 12.02 5.78 3.14
CA LEU A 52 11.38 5.77 1.82
C LEU A 52 11.83 6.97 0.99
N LEU A 53 11.91 6.75 -0.32
CA LEU A 53 12.40 7.75 -1.25
C LEU A 53 11.35 8.81 -1.54
N LYS A 54 11.79 10.00 -1.94
CA LYS A 54 10.90 11.09 -2.38
C LYS A 54 9.94 10.66 -3.49
N SER A 55 10.36 9.75 -4.38
CA SER A 55 9.51 9.22 -5.44
C SER A 55 8.31 8.43 -4.91
N PHE A 56 8.46 7.72 -3.79
CA PHE A 56 7.34 7.05 -3.13
C PHE A 56 6.35 8.08 -2.58
N PHE A 57 6.83 9.09 -1.86
CA PHE A 57 5.98 10.13 -1.28
C PHE A 57 5.22 10.92 -2.35
N LYS A 58 5.90 11.26 -3.45
CA LYS A 58 5.28 11.89 -4.61
C LYS A 58 4.16 11.03 -5.21
N MET A 59 4.42 9.74 -5.41
CA MET A 59 3.42 8.80 -5.96
C MET A 59 2.18 8.69 -5.05
N VAL A 60 2.36 8.52 -3.74
CA VAL A 60 1.21 8.37 -2.84
C VAL A 60 0.42 9.68 -2.69
N GLU A 61 1.10 10.83 -2.77
CA GLU A 61 0.45 12.15 -2.80
C GLU A 61 -0.39 12.33 -4.07
N GLU A 62 0.21 12.11 -5.26
CA GLU A 62 -0.46 12.25 -6.56
C GLU A 62 -1.68 11.31 -6.68
N LEU A 63 -1.58 10.10 -6.13
CA LEU A 63 -2.66 9.10 -6.18
C LEU A 63 -3.65 9.20 -5.00
N SER A 64 -3.47 10.16 -4.08
CA SER A 64 -4.29 10.28 -2.85
C SER A 64 -4.35 8.97 -2.04
N ILE A 65 -3.20 8.29 -1.93
CA ILE A 65 -3.02 7.05 -1.17
C ILE A 65 -2.42 7.39 0.21
N GLN A 66 -2.90 6.73 1.26
CA GLN A 66 -2.39 6.93 2.62
C GLN A 66 -2.10 5.58 3.30
N ASP A 67 -1.06 5.57 4.14
CA ASP A 67 -0.77 4.46 5.06
C ASP A 67 -1.89 4.36 6.11
N VAL A 68 -2.67 3.28 6.02
CA VAL A 68 -3.86 3.06 6.83
C VAL A 68 -3.51 2.90 8.30
N TRP A 69 -2.43 2.16 8.61
CA TRP A 69 -2.03 1.92 9.98
C TRP A 69 -1.56 3.22 10.63
N ARG A 70 -0.69 3.99 9.96
CA ARG A 70 -0.18 5.26 10.50
C ARG A 70 -1.29 6.31 10.66
N LYS A 71 -2.27 6.35 9.75
CA LYS A 71 -3.41 7.27 9.85
C LYS A 71 -4.21 7.05 11.15
N ARG A 72 -4.39 5.80 11.56
CA ARG A 72 -5.11 5.47 12.81
C ARG A 72 -4.24 5.57 14.05
N ASN A 73 -2.96 5.30 13.89
CA ASN A 73 -1.99 5.19 14.97
C ASN A 73 -0.96 6.31 14.89
N THR A 74 -1.41 7.57 14.88
CA THR A 74 -0.57 8.74 14.53
C THR A 74 0.71 8.86 15.37
N ARG A 75 0.65 8.52 16.67
CA ARG A 75 1.78 8.60 17.60
C ARG A 75 2.26 7.26 18.13
N ASN A 76 1.53 6.17 17.85
CA ASN A 76 1.90 4.86 18.39
C ASN A 76 3.16 4.33 17.69
N ARG A 77 3.94 3.58 18.46
CA ARG A 77 5.19 2.95 18.04
C ARG A 77 5.01 1.45 18.12
N GLN A 78 4.73 0.84 16.98
CA GLN A 78 4.69 -0.61 16.78
C GLN A 78 5.43 -0.94 15.49
N TYR A 79 5.96 -2.15 15.41
CA TYR A 79 6.96 -2.52 14.42
C TYR A 79 6.61 -3.84 13.75
N THR A 80 6.96 -3.94 12.47
CA THR A 80 6.64 -5.10 11.64
C THR A 80 7.82 -6.03 11.44
N PHE A 81 9.04 -5.57 11.72
CA PHE A 81 10.26 -6.35 11.46
C PHE A 81 11.29 -6.19 12.58
N TYR A 82 11.89 -7.30 12.99
CA TYR A 82 13.06 -7.33 13.86
C TYR A 82 14.32 -7.75 13.10
N SER A 83 15.34 -6.90 13.13
CA SER A 83 16.65 -7.24 12.59
C SER A 83 17.59 -7.72 13.69
N ASN A 84 17.85 -9.05 13.72
CA ASN A 84 18.83 -9.66 14.63
C ASN A 84 20.23 -9.01 14.52
N ARG A 85 20.71 -8.78 13.30
CA ARG A 85 22.02 -8.18 13.03
C ARG A 85 22.18 -6.79 13.65
N HIS A 86 21.09 -6.03 13.60
CA HIS A 86 21.07 -4.63 13.99
C HIS A 86 20.48 -4.40 15.39
N LEU A 87 19.94 -5.44 16.04
CA LEU A 87 19.22 -5.37 17.30
C LEU A 87 18.23 -4.21 17.31
N SER A 88 17.41 -4.17 16.26
CA SER A 88 16.53 -3.05 15.97
C SER A 88 15.19 -3.50 15.43
N TRP A 89 14.17 -2.75 15.80
CA TRP A 89 12.82 -2.91 15.29
C TRP A 89 12.52 -1.81 14.27
N SER A 90 11.85 -2.18 13.19
CA SER A 90 11.39 -1.24 12.17
C SER A 90 9.99 -1.58 11.67
N ARG A 91 9.25 -0.56 11.22
CA ARG A 91 7.99 -0.74 10.51
C ARG A 91 8.22 -0.53 9.01
N ILE A 92 8.37 -1.62 8.27
CA ILE A 92 8.67 -1.62 6.82
C ILE A 92 7.57 -2.25 5.98
N ASP A 93 6.69 -3.02 6.63
CA ASP A 93 5.47 -3.53 6.04
C ASP A 93 4.38 -2.47 6.18
N MET A 94 3.62 -2.22 5.11
CA MET A 94 2.57 -1.19 5.12
C MET A 94 1.36 -1.62 4.30
N ILE A 95 0.20 -1.06 4.69
CA ILE A 95 -1.04 -1.11 3.93
C ILE A 95 -1.36 0.33 3.53
N CYS A 96 -1.22 0.64 2.25
CA CYS A 96 -1.44 1.96 1.68
C CYS A 96 -2.69 1.92 0.79
N MET A 97 -3.72 2.70 1.11
CA MET A 97 -5.00 2.65 0.40
C MET A 97 -5.43 4.04 -0.09
N SER A 98 -6.20 4.10 -1.17
CA SER A 98 -6.87 5.34 -1.57
C SER A 98 -7.82 5.84 -0.47
N THR A 99 -7.95 7.15 -0.33
CA THR A 99 -8.78 7.78 0.72
C THR A 99 -10.21 7.25 0.77
N ASP A 100 -10.79 6.92 -0.37
CA ASP A 100 -12.15 6.41 -0.47
C ASP A 100 -12.30 5.02 0.15
N LEU A 101 -11.29 4.15 0.00
CA LEU A 101 -11.28 2.83 0.62
C LEU A 101 -11.09 2.89 2.13
N ILE A 102 -10.27 3.83 2.61
CA ILE A 102 -9.94 4.00 4.03
C ILE A 102 -11.19 4.25 4.88
N SER A 103 -12.17 4.97 4.33
CA SER A 103 -13.43 5.28 5.01
C SER A 103 -14.21 4.02 5.46
N ASN A 104 -14.00 2.88 4.78
CA ASN A 104 -14.67 1.61 5.06
C ASN A 104 -13.78 0.61 5.81
N VAL A 105 -12.61 1.01 6.28
CA VAL A 105 -11.78 0.15 7.14
C VAL A 105 -12.43 0.10 8.53
N LYS A 106 -12.52 -1.07 9.15
CA LYS A 106 -13.00 -1.25 10.54
C LYS A 106 -11.87 -1.21 11.53
N GLU A 107 -10.82 -1.98 11.28
CA GLU A 107 -9.69 -2.16 12.16
C GLU A 107 -8.40 -2.38 11.36
N VAL A 108 -7.27 -2.02 11.97
CA VAL A 108 -5.93 -2.30 11.43
C VAL A 108 -4.96 -2.46 12.59
N ASN A 109 -4.35 -3.65 12.70
CA ASN A 109 -3.52 -4.03 13.83
C ASN A 109 -2.21 -4.65 13.34
N ILE A 110 -1.15 -4.50 14.14
CA ILE A 110 0.11 -5.24 13.96
C ILE A 110 0.13 -6.31 15.05
N GLU A 111 0.10 -7.56 14.64
CA GLU A 111 0.07 -8.70 15.56
C GLU A 111 1.48 -9.20 15.84
N ALA A 112 1.74 -9.65 17.06
CA ALA A 112 3.03 -10.20 17.42
C ALA A 112 3.21 -11.61 16.82
N SER A 113 4.28 -11.81 16.07
CA SER A 113 4.70 -13.13 15.59
C SER A 113 5.68 -13.76 16.60
N THR A 114 5.50 -15.04 16.90
CA THR A 114 6.40 -15.80 17.78
C THR A 114 7.51 -16.53 17.03
N TRP A 115 7.36 -16.70 15.70
CA TRP A 115 8.21 -17.60 14.90
C TRP A 115 8.92 -16.93 13.73
N VAL A 116 8.56 -15.70 13.38
CA VAL A 116 9.07 -14.99 12.20
C VAL A 116 9.63 -13.64 12.64
N ASP A 117 10.67 -13.18 11.97
CA ASP A 117 11.24 -11.84 12.13
C ASP A 117 10.27 -10.74 11.68
N HIS A 118 9.20 -11.09 10.96
CA HIS A 118 8.08 -10.23 10.63
C HIS A 118 6.84 -10.47 11.49
N ASN A 119 6.28 -9.37 11.99
CA ASN A 119 4.97 -9.27 12.61
C ASN A 119 3.92 -8.94 11.55
N PRO A 120 2.86 -9.76 11.39
CA PRO A 120 1.85 -9.53 10.37
C PRO A 120 1.02 -8.28 10.64
N ILE A 121 0.57 -7.63 9.57
CA ILE A 121 -0.40 -6.54 9.61
C ILE A 121 -1.76 -7.11 9.21
N GLN A 122 -2.74 -6.98 10.09
CA GLN A 122 -4.11 -7.38 9.84
C GLN A 122 -4.98 -6.15 9.57
N ILE A 123 -5.87 -6.25 8.59
CA ILE A 123 -6.87 -5.23 8.28
C ILE A 123 -8.25 -5.86 8.22
N GLU A 124 -9.22 -5.27 8.91
CA GLU A 124 -10.64 -5.61 8.73
C GLU A 124 -11.28 -4.53 7.88
N TRP A 125 -11.88 -4.93 6.75
CA TRP A 125 -12.52 -4.02 5.80
C TRP A 125 -13.99 -4.36 5.65
N GLN A 126 -14.87 -3.34 5.75
CA GLN A 126 -16.33 -3.53 5.61
C GLN A 126 -16.75 -3.86 4.17
N GLY A 127 -15.83 -3.75 3.22
CA GLY A 127 -16.15 -3.78 1.80
C GLY A 127 -16.76 -2.47 1.33
N GLN A 128 -17.23 -2.47 0.09
CA GLN A 128 -17.96 -1.33 -0.48
C GLN A 128 -19.44 -1.48 -0.16
N ARG A 129 -20.12 -0.37 0.16
CA ARG A 129 -21.59 -0.35 0.23
C ARG A 129 -22.17 -0.85 -1.09
N LYS A 130 -23.04 -1.87 -1.02
CA LYS A 130 -23.78 -2.33 -2.19
C LYS A 130 -24.58 -1.17 -2.75
N ARG A 131 -24.36 -0.84 -4.03
CA ARG A 131 -25.23 0.11 -4.74
C ARG A 131 -26.63 -0.51 -4.83
N SER A 132 -27.66 0.25 -4.48
CA SER A 132 -29.05 -0.22 -4.54
C SER A 132 -29.55 -0.42 -5.98
N ARG A 133 -28.88 0.20 -6.96
CA ARG A 133 -29.16 0.04 -8.38
C ARG A 133 -28.03 -0.72 -9.06
N TRP A 134 -28.39 -1.69 -9.88
CA TRP A 134 -27.48 -2.32 -10.82
C TRP A 134 -26.94 -1.25 -11.77
N THR A 135 -25.63 -1.06 -11.72
CA THR A 135 -24.88 -0.24 -12.68
C THR A 135 -23.79 -1.13 -13.26
N LEU A 136 -23.55 -1.03 -14.56
CA LEU A 136 -22.48 -1.78 -15.21
C LEU A 136 -21.14 -1.41 -14.55
N ASN A 137 -20.35 -2.41 -14.18
CA ASN A 137 -19.02 -2.17 -13.66
C ASN A 137 -18.07 -1.82 -14.82
N ASN A 138 -17.74 -0.54 -14.96
CA ASN A 138 -16.86 -0.06 -16.03
C ASN A 138 -15.45 -0.69 -15.99
N THR A 139 -15.03 -1.27 -14.87
CA THR A 139 -13.76 -2.02 -14.77
C THR A 139 -13.78 -3.26 -15.68
N ILE A 140 -14.94 -3.93 -15.82
CA ILE A 140 -15.08 -5.11 -16.69
C ILE A 140 -14.80 -4.74 -18.15
N LEU A 141 -15.17 -3.51 -18.56
CA LEU A 141 -14.92 -3.02 -19.92
C LEU A 141 -13.43 -2.93 -20.27
N LYS A 142 -12.57 -2.85 -19.24
CA LYS A 142 -11.11 -2.74 -19.39
C LYS A 142 -10.41 -4.10 -19.35
N GLU A 143 -11.12 -5.19 -19.04
CA GLU A 143 -10.53 -6.53 -18.97
C GLU A 143 -10.15 -7.03 -20.37
N LYS A 144 -8.97 -7.64 -20.49
CA LYS A 144 -8.45 -8.12 -21.78
C LYS A 144 -9.42 -9.07 -22.48
N GLU A 145 -10.10 -9.93 -21.74
CA GLU A 145 -11.07 -10.87 -22.28
C GLU A 145 -12.28 -10.15 -22.90
N PHE A 146 -12.77 -9.08 -22.27
CA PHE A 146 -13.86 -8.26 -22.79
C PHE A 146 -13.43 -7.52 -24.06
N LEU A 147 -12.25 -6.91 -24.04
CA LEU A 147 -11.68 -6.22 -25.21
C LEU A 147 -11.44 -7.19 -26.39
N GLN A 148 -10.99 -8.43 -26.12
CA GLN A 148 -10.74 -9.43 -27.15
C GLN A 148 -12.02 -10.01 -27.76
N LYS A 149 -13.10 -10.16 -26.97
CA LYS A 149 -14.41 -10.60 -27.47
C LYS A 149 -15.10 -9.52 -28.30
N ASN A 150 -15.05 -8.26 -27.88
CA ASN A 150 -15.72 -7.17 -28.60
C ASN A 150 -14.91 -6.61 -29.77
N GLY A 151 -13.57 -6.68 -29.71
CA GLY A 151 -12.70 -6.31 -30.84
C GLY A 151 -12.86 -7.19 -32.09
N LYS A 152 -13.56 -8.34 -31.97
CA LYS A 152 -13.92 -9.21 -33.09
C LYS A 152 -15.37 -9.05 -33.57
N GLY A 153 -16.16 -8.15 -32.95
CA GLY A 153 -17.62 -8.17 -33.09
C GLY A 153 -18.34 -6.83 -33.09
N THR A 154 -17.68 -5.69 -33.34
CA THR A 154 -18.37 -4.39 -33.36
C THR A 154 -18.06 -3.56 -34.61
N GLY A 155 -18.60 -4.00 -35.75
CA GLY A 155 -19.45 -3.11 -36.54
C GLY A 155 -20.88 -3.38 -36.08
N PHE A 156 -21.64 -2.36 -35.69
CA PHE A 156 -22.92 -2.40 -34.96
C PHE A 156 -22.82 -2.51 -33.44
N LEU A 157 -22.80 -1.35 -32.77
CA LEU A 157 -23.95 -0.81 -32.03
C LEU A 157 -23.47 0.46 -31.27
N PHE A 158 -24.14 1.58 -31.60
CA PHE A 158 -24.20 2.91 -30.98
C PHE A 158 -23.15 3.35 -29.95
#